data_AF-A0AAU1DHZ8-F1
#
_entry.id   AF-A0AAU1DHZ8-F1
#
_cell.length_a   1.000
_cell.length_b   1.000
_cell.length_c   1.000
_cell.angle_alpha   90.00
_cell.angle_beta   90.00
_cell.angle_gamma   90.00
#
_symmetry.space_group_name_H-M   'P 1'
#
loop_
_entity.id
_entity.type
_entity.pdbx_description
1 polymer ?
#
loop_
_entity_poly.entity_id
_entity_poly.type
_entity_poly.pdbx_seq_one_letter_code
_entity_poly.pdbx_strand_id
1 'polypeptide(L)'
;MIIKHATAAQAREHPMGPLDGQYSVRRGVGVGYLVIGTMDAKSVVEKLGGFDPAADICKPTDGEPRPADCVREELPDGRILTIWSDAMNHDDGTPRWGSELVARLTLKGGGLLAVRDSTGFTGDRSPGPLLKSTPLPRAQLRALMVGPELLTKK
;
A
#
# COMPACT_ATOMS: atom_id res chain seq x y z
N MET A 1 -7.51 14.91 6.84
CA MET A 1 -8.18 16.18 7.13
C MET A 1 -9.66 15.89 7.35
N ILE A 2 -10.15 15.97 8.58
CA ILE A 2 -11.60 15.89 8.83
C ILE A 2 -12.15 17.30 8.66
N ILE A 3 -12.90 17.52 7.59
CA ILE A 3 -13.61 18.78 7.38
C ILE A 3 -14.85 18.73 8.29
N LYS A 4 -14.77 19.42 9.43
CA LYS A 4 -15.96 19.62 10.28
C LYS A 4 -17.00 20.40 9.46
N HIS A 5 -18.25 19.94 9.49
CA HIS A 5 -19.40 20.54 8.76
C HIS A 5 -19.44 20.34 7.23
N ALA A 6 -18.77 19.31 6.70
CA ALA A 6 -19.04 18.90 5.32
C ALA A 6 -20.51 18.45 5.19
N THR A 7 -21.26 19.08 4.28
CA THR A 7 -22.59 18.63 3.88
C THR A 7 -22.48 17.32 3.11
N ALA A 8 -23.56 16.51 3.07
CA ALA A 8 -23.57 15.26 2.29
C ALA A 8 -23.21 15.49 0.80
N ALA A 9 -23.55 16.65 0.24
CA ALA A 9 -23.17 17.04 -1.12
C ALA A 9 -21.67 17.37 -1.29
N GLN A 10 -20.98 17.71 -0.21
CA GLN A 10 -19.52 17.94 -0.18
C GLN A 10 -18.74 16.66 0.14
N ALA A 11 -19.42 15.62 0.63
CA ALA A 11 -18.83 14.30 0.75
C ALA A 11 -18.66 13.73 -0.66
N ARG A 12 -17.44 13.86 -1.20
CA ARG A 12 -17.07 13.07 -2.38
C ARG A 12 -17.16 11.61 -1.98
N GLU A 13 -18.02 10.85 -2.65
CA GLU A 13 -17.97 9.40 -2.60
C GLU A 13 -16.63 8.99 -3.21
N HIS A 14 -15.66 8.70 -2.33
CA HIS A 14 -14.45 8.03 -2.74
C HIS A 14 -14.83 6.58 -2.99
N PRO A 15 -14.59 6.01 -4.19
CA PRO A 15 -14.77 4.59 -4.40
C PRO A 15 -13.90 3.85 -3.39
N MET A 16 -14.53 3.29 -2.35
CA MET A 16 -13.83 2.46 -1.39
C MET A 16 -13.88 1.02 -1.89
N GLY A 17 -12.71 0.42 -2.07
CA GLY A 17 -12.62 -1.03 -2.21
C GLY A 17 -13.22 -1.73 -1.00
N PRO A 18 -13.65 -3.00 -1.12
CA PRO A 18 -14.39 -3.70 -0.05
C PRO A 18 -13.63 -3.80 1.28
N LEU A 19 -12.30 -3.76 1.24
CA LEU A 19 -11.41 -3.81 2.40
C LEU A 19 -10.50 -2.58 2.49
N ASP A 20 -10.86 -1.47 1.83
CA ASP A 20 -10.10 -0.23 1.97
C ASP A 20 -10.13 0.22 3.44
N GLY A 21 -8.95 0.48 4.00
CA GLY A 21 -8.85 0.76 5.43
C GLY A 21 -7.43 0.72 5.97
N GLN A 22 -7.35 0.97 7.28
CA GLN A 22 -6.11 0.91 8.06
C GLN A 22 -6.34 -0.03 9.23
N TYR A 23 -5.54 -1.09 9.29
CA TYR A 23 -5.68 -2.16 10.27
C TYR A 23 -4.43 -2.23 11.12
N SER A 24 -4.60 -2.32 12.44
CA SER A 24 -3.50 -2.66 13.35
C SER A 24 -3.48 -4.17 13.59
N VAL A 25 -2.31 -4.78 13.47
CA VAL A 25 -2.11 -6.21 13.76
C VAL A 25 -1.21 -6.34 14.98
N ARG A 26 -1.74 -6.99 16.03
CA ARG A 26 -1.00 -7.25 17.27
C ARG A 26 -0.48 -8.67 17.30
N ARG A 27 0.80 -8.85 17.66
CA ARG A 27 1.40 -10.15 17.96
C ARG A 27 2.25 -10.04 19.23
N GLY A 28 1.78 -10.64 20.32
CA GLY A 28 2.35 -10.41 21.63
C GLY A 28 2.30 -8.91 21.96
N VAL A 29 3.45 -8.33 22.29
CA VAL A 29 3.57 -6.89 22.59
C VAL A 29 3.75 -6.01 21.35
N GLY A 30 4.08 -6.59 20.19
CA GLY A 30 4.37 -5.83 18.99
C GLY A 30 3.12 -5.45 18.20
N VAL A 31 3.17 -4.29 17.53
CA VAL A 31 2.08 -3.77 16.70
C VAL A 31 2.60 -3.38 15.32
N GLY A 32 2.03 -4.00 14.29
CA GLY A 32 2.24 -3.64 12.89
C GLY A 32 0.95 -3.15 12.24
N TYR A 33 1.03 -2.76 10.98
CA TYR A 33 -0.10 -2.15 10.27
C TYR A 33 -0.25 -2.69 8.87
N LEU A 34 -1.49 -2.84 8.44
CA LEU A 34 -1.87 -3.09 7.07
C LEU A 34 -2.72 -1.92 6.59
N VAL A 35 -2.29 -1.26 5.53
CA VAL A 35 -3.06 -0.20 4.86
C VAL A 35 -3.45 -0.71 3.49
N ILE A 36 -4.74 -0.72 3.21
CA ILE A 36 -5.32 -1.16 1.94
C ILE A 36 -6.05 0.03 1.33
N GLY A 37 -5.82 0.31 0.06
CA GLY A 37 -6.50 1.38 -0.64
C GLY A 37 -6.65 1.11 -2.13
N THR A 38 -7.84 1.38 -2.63
CA THR A 38 -8.18 1.33 -4.05
C THR A 38 -8.26 2.75 -4.61
N MET A 39 -7.79 2.91 -5.84
CA MET A 39 -7.84 4.18 -6.56
C MET A 39 -8.39 3.94 -7.95
N ASP A 40 -9.34 4.78 -8.37
CA ASP A 40 -9.76 4.85 -9.76
C ASP A 40 -8.67 5.48 -10.64
N ALA A 41 -8.80 5.34 -11.97
CA ALA A 41 -7.81 5.84 -12.91
C ALA A 41 -7.55 7.36 -12.78
N LYS A 42 -8.60 8.14 -12.49
CA LYS A 42 -8.48 9.58 -12.31
C LYS A 42 -7.61 9.91 -11.09
N SER A 43 -7.88 9.25 -9.97
CA SER A 43 -7.13 9.42 -8.72
C SER A 43 -5.68 8.95 -8.86
N VAL A 44 -5.42 7.92 -9.65
CA VAL A 44 -4.06 7.46 -9.98
C VAL A 44 -3.31 8.55 -10.73
N VAL A 45 -3.89 9.12 -11.79
CA VAL A 45 -3.26 10.20 -12.57
C VAL A 45 -2.97 11.42 -11.69
N GLU A 46 -3.94 11.85 -10.87
CA GLU A 46 -3.79 13.00 -9.97
C GLU A 46 -2.70 12.78 -8.91
N LYS A 47 -2.62 11.58 -8.31
CA LYS A 47 -1.65 11.29 -7.23
C LYS A 47 -0.26 10.97 -7.72
N LEU A 48 -0.14 10.29 -8.86
CA LEU A 48 1.15 9.86 -9.40
C LEU A 48 1.77 10.88 -10.35
N GLY A 49 1.10 12.02 -10.59
CA GLY A 49 1.67 13.11 -11.41
C GLY A 49 1.95 12.68 -12.85
N GLY A 50 1.17 11.75 -13.40
CA GLY A 50 1.38 11.18 -14.73
C GLY A 50 2.34 9.99 -14.78
N PHE A 51 2.90 9.54 -13.66
CA PHE A 51 3.66 8.30 -13.60
C PHE A 51 2.74 7.10 -13.87
N ASP A 52 3.14 6.24 -14.81
CA ASP A 52 2.39 5.05 -15.19
C ASP A 52 2.41 4.01 -14.05
N PRO A 53 1.26 3.64 -13.46
CA PRO A 53 1.19 2.62 -12.41
C PRO A 53 1.69 1.24 -12.88
N ALA A 54 1.76 0.98 -14.19
CA ALA A 54 2.27 -0.24 -14.79
C ALA A 54 3.80 -0.21 -15.06
N ALA A 55 4.45 0.94 -14.85
CA ALA A 55 5.88 1.10 -15.07
C ALA A 55 6.69 0.12 -14.23
N ASP A 56 7.79 -0.34 -14.81
CA ASP A 56 8.68 -1.32 -14.16
C ASP A 56 9.61 -0.65 -13.15
N ILE A 57 9.08 -0.37 -11.96
CA ILE A 57 9.86 0.17 -10.82
C ILE A 57 10.91 -0.81 -10.30
N CYS A 58 10.90 -2.07 -10.74
CA CYS A 58 11.95 -3.03 -10.40
C CYS A 58 13.19 -2.87 -11.29
N LYS A 59 13.25 -1.87 -12.15
CA LYS A 59 14.47 -1.46 -12.85
C LYS A 59 14.94 -0.13 -12.29
N PRO A 60 16.27 0.11 -12.25
CA PRO A 60 16.79 1.44 -11.97
C PRO A 60 16.24 2.44 -12.99
N THR A 61 15.81 3.60 -12.51
CA THR A 61 15.51 4.78 -13.34
C THR A 61 16.56 5.85 -13.07
N ASP A 62 16.67 6.86 -13.94
CA ASP A 62 17.69 7.91 -13.83
C ASP A 62 17.69 8.57 -12.45
N GLY A 63 18.68 8.22 -11.62
CA GLY A 63 18.92 8.79 -10.30
C GLY A 63 18.33 8.03 -9.10
N GLU A 64 17.49 7.01 -9.29
CA GLU A 64 16.90 6.26 -8.18
C GLU A 64 17.30 4.77 -8.20
N PRO A 65 17.81 4.23 -7.08
CA PRO A 65 18.16 2.81 -7.00
C PRO A 65 16.89 1.96 -7.07
N ARG A 66 17.03 0.76 -7.64
CA ARG A 66 15.97 -0.25 -7.63
C ARG A 66 15.51 -0.51 -6.18
N PRO A 67 14.18 -0.59 -5.92
CA PRO A 67 13.67 -1.00 -4.62
C PRO A 67 14.18 -2.39 -4.21
N ALA A 68 14.41 -2.57 -2.92
CA ALA A 68 14.88 -3.84 -2.37
C ALA A 68 13.85 -4.95 -2.60
N ASP A 69 14.32 -6.17 -2.90
CA ASP A 69 13.48 -7.35 -3.15
C ASP A 69 12.32 -7.09 -4.12
N CYS A 70 12.49 -6.19 -5.10
CA CYS A 70 11.41 -5.86 -6.03
C CYS A 70 11.13 -7.04 -6.97
N VAL A 71 9.87 -7.45 -7.03
CA VAL A 71 9.35 -8.50 -7.93
C VAL A 71 8.15 -7.94 -8.66
N ARG A 72 8.23 -7.94 -9.99
CA ARG A 72 7.13 -7.61 -10.91
C ARG A 72 6.62 -8.90 -11.53
N GLU A 73 5.31 -9.07 -11.50
CA GLU A 73 4.61 -10.23 -12.04
C GLU A 73 3.48 -9.75 -12.97
N GLU A 74 3.46 -10.26 -14.19
CA GLU A 74 2.33 -10.09 -15.10
C GLU A 74 1.36 -11.27 -14.90
N LEU A 75 0.14 -10.95 -14.50
CA LEU A 75 -0.91 -11.94 -14.25
C LEU A 75 -1.54 -12.39 -15.57
N PRO A 76 -2.14 -13.60 -15.63
CA PRO A 76 -2.74 -14.13 -16.87
C PRO A 76 -3.83 -13.25 -17.50
N ASP A 77 -4.40 -12.30 -16.75
CA ASP A 77 -5.41 -11.38 -17.23
C ASP A 77 -4.87 -9.98 -17.58
N GLY A 78 -3.55 -9.85 -17.74
CA GLY A 78 -2.84 -8.65 -18.19
C GLY A 78 -2.61 -7.60 -17.11
N ARG A 79 -3.05 -7.86 -15.86
CA ARG A 79 -2.75 -7.01 -14.71
C ARG A 79 -1.30 -7.20 -14.28
N ILE A 80 -0.72 -6.17 -13.68
CA ILE A 80 0.65 -6.17 -13.21
C ILE A 80 0.63 -6.04 -11.69
N LEU A 81 1.21 -7.04 -11.02
CA LEU A 81 1.46 -7.02 -9.59
C LEU A 81 2.93 -6.75 -9.36
N THR A 82 3.23 -5.71 -8.58
CA THR A 82 4.59 -5.41 -8.13
C THR A 82 4.64 -5.42 -6.62
N ILE A 83 5.57 -6.19 -6.05
CA ILE A 83 5.82 -6.23 -4.61
C ILE A 83 7.28 -5.88 -4.36
N TRP A 84 7.58 -5.07 -3.35
CA TRP A 84 8.94 -4.73 -2.96
C TRP A 84 9.04 -4.46 -1.45
N SER A 85 10.27 -4.47 -0.95
CA SER A 85 10.61 -4.10 0.42
C SER A 85 10.96 -2.61 0.45
N ASP A 86 10.36 -1.88 1.39
CA ASP A 86 10.74 -0.51 1.72
C ASP A 86 11.27 -0.48 3.15
N ALA A 87 12.51 0.00 3.31
CA ALA A 87 13.14 0.11 4.62
C ALA A 87 12.55 1.25 5.45
N MET A 88 11.80 2.17 4.82
CA MET A 88 11.23 3.36 5.46
C MET A 88 12.30 4.20 6.17
N ASN A 89 13.50 4.25 5.58
CA ASN A 89 14.63 5.06 6.04
C ASN A 89 14.40 6.54 5.71
N HIS A 90 13.31 7.12 6.19
CA HIS A 90 13.15 8.56 6.22
C HIS A 90 13.94 9.09 7.42
N ASP A 91 14.93 9.96 7.16
CA ASP A 91 15.94 10.38 8.13
C ASP A 91 15.38 11.01 9.43
N ASP A 92 16.14 10.76 10.51
CA ASP A 92 16.26 11.31 11.88
C ASP A 92 15.06 11.77 12.75
N GLY A 93 13.81 11.64 12.27
CA GLY A 93 12.62 12.05 13.03
C GLY A 93 11.92 10.97 13.88
N THR A 94 11.13 11.42 14.86
CA THR A 94 10.06 10.61 15.50
C THR A 94 8.74 10.89 14.77
N PRO A 95 7.96 9.87 14.37
CA PRO A 95 8.16 8.46 14.65
C PRO A 95 9.17 7.78 13.73
N ARG A 96 9.92 6.82 14.28
CA ARG A 96 10.77 5.93 13.50
C ARG A 96 9.92 4.81 12.92
N TRP A 97 9.90 4.70 11.60
CA TRP A 97 9.16 3.66 10.91
C TRP A 97 9.98 2.38 10.85
N GLY A 98 9.29 1.25 10.98
CA GLY A 98 9.87 -0.05 10.68
C GLY A 98 9.70 -0.38 9.19
N SER A 99 10.40 -1.41 8.74
CA SER A 99 10.33 -1.87 7.35
C SER A 99 8.92 -2.29 6.97
N GLU A 100 8.61 -2.20 5.68
CA GLU A 100 7.35 -2.64 5.10
C GLU A 100 7.53 -3.45 3.82
N LEU A 101 6.52 -4.28 3.53
CA LEU A 101 6.29 -4.80 2.20
C LEU A 101 5.20 -3.94 1.54
N VAL A 102 5.49 -3.46 0.34
CA VAL A 102 4.54 -2.71 -0.45
C VAL A 102 4.12 -3.54 -1.65
N ALA A 103 2.82 -3.55 -1.94
CA ALA A 103 2.27 -4.19 -3.12
C ALA A 103 1.39 -3.21 -3.91
N ARG A 104 1.53 -3.24 -5.23
CA ARG A 104 0.71 -2.48 -6.19
C ARG A 104 0.18 -3.44 -7.24
N LEU A 105 -1.12 -3.41 -7.48
CA LEU A 105 -1.78 -4.17 -8.53
C LEU A 105 -2.55 -3.23 -9.46
N THR A 106 -2.18 -3.20 -10.73
CA THR A 106 -2.95 -2.48 -11.74
C THR A 106 -4.31 -3.14 -11.91
N LEU A 107 -5.37 -2.34 -11.89
CA LEU A 107 -6.74 -2.79 -12.07
C LEU A 107 -7.19 -2.56 -13.52
N LYS A 108 -8.15 -3.36 -13.97
CA LYS A 108 -8.79 -3.16 -15.27
C LYS A 108 -9.44 -1.77 -15.30
N GLY A 109 -9.16 -0.99 -16.34
CA GLY A 109 -9.61 0.40 -16.45
C GLY A 109 -8.62 1.44 -15.90
N GLY A 110 -7.40 1.05 -15.54
CA GLY A 110 -6.32 1.98 -15.15
C GLY A 110 -6.31 2.37 -13.67
N GLY A 111 -7.15 1.74 -12.85
CA GLY A 111 -7.11 1.90 -11.40
C GLY A 111 -5.92 1.18 -10.76
N LEU A 112 -5.76 1.34 -9.45
CA LEU A 112 -4.68 0.76 -8.67
C LEU A 112 -5.21 0.26 -7.32
N LEU A 113 -4.89 -0.98 -6.97
CA LEU A 113 -4.96 -1.47 -5.60
C LEU A 113 -3.55 -1.37 -5.01
N ALA A 114 -3.44 -0.73 -3.85
CA ALA A 114 -2.18 -0.59 -3.12
C ALA A 114 -2.33 -1.14 -1.69
N VAL A 115 -1.33 -1.92 -1.27
CA VAL A 115 -1.23 -2.42 0.10
C VAL A 115 0.15 -2.08 0.66
N ARG A 116 0.17 -1.56 1.89
CA ARG A 116 1.39 -1.37 2.70
C ARG A 116 1.29 -2.22 3.94
N ASP A 117 2.22 -3.14 4.11
CA ASP A 117 2.30 -4.09 5.21
C ASP A 117 3.53 -3.80 6.06
N SER A 118 3.35 -3.04 7.13
CA SER A 118 4.42 -2.44 7.94
C SER A 118 4.61 -3.18 9.26
N THR A 119 5.87 -3.33 9.66
CA THR A 119 6.24 -3.79 11.01
C THR A 119 5.83 -2.81 12.12
N GLY A 120 5.44 -1.58 11.79
CA GLY A 120 5.00 -0.59 12.77
C GLY A 120 5.78 0.71 12.71
N PHE A 121 5.65 1.49 13.77
CA PHE A 121 6.51 2.63 14.05
C PHE A 121 6.76 2.72 15.56
N THR A 122 7.82 3.39 15.96
CA THR A 122 8.11 3.74 17.35
C THR A 122 8.09 5.25 17.55
N GLY A 123 7.55 5.69 18.68
CA GLY A 123 7.47 7.09 19.09
C GLY A 123 6.58 7.25 20.31
N ASP A 124 6.44 8.47 20.82
CA ASP A 124 5.75 8.73 22.10
C ASP A 124 4.29 8.23 22.15
N ARG A 125 3.66 8.08 20.99
CA ARG A 125 2.28 7.61 20.84
C ARG A 125 2.17 6.22 20.18
N SER A 126 3.28 5.48 20.06
CA SER A 126 3.22 4.11 19.52
C SER A 126 2.49 3.18 20.49
N PRO A 127 1.53 2.37 20.03
CA PRO A 127 0.78 1.46 20.88
C PRO A 127 1.58 0.23 21.35
N GLY A 128 2.82 0.08 20.89
CA GLY A 128 3.75 -0.98 21.26
C GLY A 128 5.02 -0.93 20.39
N PRO A 129 6.02 -1.79 20.65
CA PRO A 129 7.18 -1.95 19.78
C PRO A 129 6.80 -2.46 18.38
N LEU A 130 7.75 -2.36 17.44
CA LEU A 130 7.63 -2.96 16.11
C LEU A 130 7.41 -4.48 16.19
N LEU A 131 6.70 -5.02 15.22
CA LEU A 131 6.73 -6.45 14.94
C LEU A 131 8.12 -6.87 14.44
N LYS A 132 8.50 -8.11 14.76
CA LYS A 132 9.74 -8.73 14.25
C LYS A 132 9.73 -8.98 12.74
N SER A 133 8.54 -9.10 12.16
CA SER A 133 8.30 -9.29 10.73
C SER A 133 7.02 -8.56 10.36
N THR A 134 6.83 -8.26 9.08
CA THR A 134 5.57 -7.67 8.63
C THR A 134 4.39 -8.59 8.98
N PRO A 135 3.18 -8.03 9.17
CA PRO A 135 1.99 -8.82 9.43
C PRO A 135 1.75 -9.94 8.42
N LEU A 136 1.95 -9.69 7.13
CA LEU A 136 1.80 -10.70 6.07
C LEU A 136 3.17 -11.09 5.50
N PRO A 137 3.54 -12.38 5.51
CA PRO A 137 4.60 -12.88 4.65
C PRO A 137 4.29 -12.55 3.19
N ARG A 138 5.35 -12.36 2.38
CA ARG A 138 5.23 -12.02 0.95
C ARG A 138 4.23 -12.88 0.17
N ALA A 139 4.22 -14.19 0.41
CA ALA A 139 3.29 -15.10 -0.24
C ALA A 139 1.82 -14.83 0.14
N GLN A 140 1.55 -14.48 1.40
CA GLN A 140 0.21 -14.10 1.87
C GLN A 140 -0.19 -12.73 1.34
N LEU A 141 0.75 -11.78 1.26
CA LEU A 141 0.50 -10.48 0.62
C LEU A 141 0.15 -10.67 -0.86
N ARG A 142 0.89 -11.50 -1.60
CA ARG A 142 0.55 -11.83 -2.99
C ARG A 142 -0.84 -12.44 -3.10
N ALA A 143 -1.16 -13.42 -2.24
CA ALA A 143 -2.47 -14.08 -2.25
C ALA A 143 -3.61 -13.08 -1.99
N LEU A 144 -3.43 -12.18 -1.02
CA LEU A 144 -4.35 -11.08 -0.74
C LEU A 144 -4.56 -10.22 -2.00
N MET A 145 -3.49 -9.73 -2.63
CA MET A 145 -3.59 -8.83 -3.79
C MET A 145 -4.38 -9.42 -4.97
N VAL A 146 -4.28 -10.73 -5.21
CA VAL A 146 -5.01 -11.41 -6.30
C VAL A 146 -6.36 -11.97 -5.85
N GLY A 147 -6.69 -11.85 -4.56
CA GLY A 147 -7.91 -12.35 -3.96
C GLY A 147 -9.16 -11.63 -4.49
N PRO A 148 -10.23 -12.36 -4.83
CA PRO A 148 -11.46 -11.76 -5.35
C PRO A 148 -12.15 -10.82 -4.35
N GLU A 149 -11.89 -10.97 -3.05
CA GLU A 149 -12.43 -10.12 -1.98
C GLU A 149 -11.96 -8.67 -2.05
N LEU A 150 -10.80 -8.41 -2.65
CA LEU A 150 -10.24 -7.06 -2.81
C LEU A 150 -10.58 -6.40 -4.13
N LEU A 151 -11.03 -7.21 -5.10
CA LEU A 151 -11.36 -6.73 -6.42
C LEU A 151 -12.83 -6.35 -6.41
N THR A 152 -13.11 -5.05 -6.48
CA THR A 152 -14.49 -4.54 -6.62
C THR A 152 -15.19 -5.33 -7.72
N LYS A 153 -16.34 -5.91 -7.40
CA LYS A 153 -17.16 -6.59 -8.43
C LYS A 153 -17.50 -5.55 -9.49
N LYS A 154 -17.22 -5.91 -10.75
CA LYS A 154 -17.63 -5.13 -11.92
C LYS A 154 -19.13 -4.87 -11.92
#